data_AF-A0A843Z402-F1
#
_entry.id   AF-A0A843Z402-F1
#
_cell.length_a   1.000
_cell.length_b   1.000
_cell.length_c   1.000
_cell.angle_alpha   90.00
_cell.angle_beta   90.00
_cell.angle_gamma   90.00
#
_symmetry.space_group_name_H-M   'P 1'
#
loop_
_entity.id
_entity.type
_entity.pdbx_description
1 polymer ?
#
loop_
_entity_poly.entity_id
_entity_poly.type
_entity_poly.pdbx_seq_one_letter_code
_entity_poly.pdbx_strand_id
1 'polypeptide(L)'
;LVGTLYLPDPYAHPGPRPAVLILNGSGGGINEPRAALYASHGYAAFALAYFKAPGLSDYISNTPLEYFERALAWLRKRVEP
;
A
#
# COMPACT_ATOMS: atom_id res chain seq x y z
N LEU A 1 7.44 8.01 -1.75
CA LEU A 1 6.81 6.78 -1.22
C LEU A 1 7.35 5.63 -2.04
N VAL A 2 7.73 4.52 -1.42
CA VAL A 2 8.17 3.30 -2.11
C VAL A 2 7.10 2.24 -1.90
N GLY A 3 6.51 1.74 -2.99
CA GLY A 3 5.42 0.75 -2.91
C GLY A 3 4.68 0.57 -4.23
N THR A 4 3.73 -0.36 -4.23
CA THR A 4 2.98 -0.77 -5.43
C THR A 4 1.48 -0.73 -5.13
N LEU A 5 0.72 0.03 -5.93
CA LEU A 5 -0.74 0.12 -5.84
C LEU A 5 -1.36 -0.86 -6.83
N TYR A 6 -2.18 -1.77 -6.30
CA TYR A 6 -3.02 -2.67 -7.07
C TYR A 6 -4.45 -2.14 -7.07
N LEU A 7 -5.07 -2.12 -8.25
CA LEU A 7 -6.45 -1.71 -8.42
C LEU A 7 -7.29 -2.94 -8.81
N PRO A 8 -8.52 -3.05 -8.29
CA PRO A 8 -9.42 -4.12 -8.69
C PRO A 8 -9.90 -3.88 -10.12
N ASP A 9 -10.26 -4.96 -10.81
CA ASP A 9 -10.88 -4.90 -12.13
C ASP A 9 -12.20 -4.10 -12.05
N PRO A 10 -12.35 -2.99 -12.79
CA PRO A 10 -13.53 -2.15 -12.73
C PRO A 10 -14.80 -2.82 -13.29
N TYR A 11 -14.66 -3.84 -14.14
CA TYR A 11 -15.80 -4.59 -14.68
C TYR A 11 -16.29 -5.66 -13.70
N ALA A 12 -15.38 -6.31 -12.98
CA ALA A 12 -15.72 -7.29 -11.95
C ALA A 12 -16.23 -6.63 -10.66
N HIS A 13 -15.76 -5.41 -10.38
CA HIS A 13 -16.08 -4.65 -9.16
C HIS A 13 -16.55 -3.22 -9.50
N PRO A 14 -17.80 -3.07 -10.01
CA PRO A 14 -18.35 -1.76 -10.34
C PRO A 14 -18.68 -0.96 -9.08
N GLY A 15 -18.35 0.33 -9.08
CA GLY A 15 -18.68 1.27 -8.00
C GLY A 15 -17.47 1.77 -7.19
N PRO A 16 -17.71 2.45 -6.06
CA PRO A 16 -16.66 2.95 -5.18
C PRO A 16 -15.80 1.80 -4.63
N ARG A 17 -14.48 2.01 -4.58
CA ARG A 17 -13.52 0.97 -4.23
C ARG A 17 -12.88 1.31 -2.89
N PRO A 18 -13.18 0.56 -1.81
CA PRO A 18 -12.54 0.81 -0.52
C PRO A 18 -11.02 0.66 -0.67
N ALA A 19 -10.27 1.50 0.04
CA ALA A 19 -8.81 1.49 -0.03
C ALA A 19 -8.18 0.87 1.23
N VAL A 20 -7.10 0.11 1.03
CA VAL A 20 -6.30 -0.46 2.12
C VAL A 20 -4.81 -0.16 1.90
N LEU A 21 -4.14 0.26 2.98
CA LEU A 21 -2.69 0.39 3.03
C LEU A 21 -2.10 -0.86 3.68
N ILE A 22 -1.27 -1.59 2.95
CA ILE A 22 -0.67 -2.84 3.39
C ILE A 22 0.77 -2.58 3.82
N LEU A 23 1.05 -2.91 5.08
CA LEU A 23 2.39 -2.85 5.66
C LEU A 23 2.91 -4.26 5.87
N ASN A 24 4.15 -4.53 5.44
CA ASN A 24 4.79 -5.79 5.78
C ASN A 24 5.24 -5.80 7.25
N GLY A 25 5.41 -6.97 7.84
CA GLY A 25 5.91 -7.12 9.21
C GLY A 25 7.42 -6.88 9.35
N SER A 26 8.04 -7.52 10.34
CA SER A 26 9.48 -7.41 10.65
C SER A 26 10.44 -7.84 9.53
N GLY A 27 9.95 -8.54 8.51
CA GLY A 27 10.71 -8.87 7.31
C GLY A 27 11.07 -7.66 6.43
N GLY A 28 10.30 -6.57 6.52
CA GLY A 28 10.46 -5.38 5.68
C GLY A 28 10.16 -5.65 4.20
N GLY A 29 10.56 -4.75 3.31
CA GLY A 29 10.25 -4.86 1.88
C GLY A 29 8.77 -4.59 1.55
N ILE A 30 8.34 -5.05 0.38
CA ILE A 30 6.99 -4.80 -0.17
C ILE A 30 6.22 -6.13 -0.22
N ASN A 31 5.01 -6.15 0.35
CA ASN A 31 4.12 -7.32 0.29
C ASN A 31 3.13 -7.21 -0.88
N GLU A 32 3.66 -7.28 -2.10
CA GLU A 32 2.88 -7.24 -3.34
C GLU A 32 1.84 -8.35 -3.47
N PRO A 33 2.13 -9.63 -3.11
CA PRO A 33 1.14 -10.69 -3.22
C PRO A 33 -0.10 -10.43 -2.36
N ARG A 34 0.06 -9.83 -1.17
CA ARG A 34 -1.07 -9.45 -0.32
C ARG A 34 -1.89 -8.33 -0.98
N ALA A 35 -1.26 -7.32 -1.56
CA ALA A 35 -1.99 -6.26 -2.25
C ALA A 35 -2.74 -6.77 -3.47
N ALA A 36 -2.13 -7.65 -4.28
CA ALA A 36 -2.79 -8.31 -5.39
C ALA A 36 -4.03 -9.11 -4.93
N LEU A 37 -3.92 -9.84 -3.81
CA LEU A 37 -5.05 -10.57 -3.23
C LEU A 37 -6.20 -9.63 -2.85
N TYR A 38 -5.93 -8.56 -2.09
CA TYR A 38 -6.99 -7.59 -1.75
C TYR A 38 -7.61 -6.93 -2.99
N ALA A 39 -6.81 -6.64 -4.01
CA ALA A 39 -7.33 -6.11 -5.28
C ALA A 39 -8.23 -7.10 -6.02
N SER A 40 -7.95 -8.41 -5.99
CA SER A 40 -8.87 -9.40 -6.54
C SER A 40 -10.23 -9.44 -5.84
N HIS A 41 -10.29 -8.96 -4.59
CA HIS A 41 -11.51 -8.86 -3.78
C HIS A 41 -12.14 -7.45 -3.77
N GLY A 42 -11.78 -6.58 -4.70
CA GLY A 42 -12.46 -5.28 -4.90
C GLY A 42 -11.84 -4.09 -4.17
N TYR A 43 -10.70 -4.26 -3.50
CA TYR A 43 -10.03 -3.16 -2.79
C TYR A 43 -8.97 -2.47 -3.65
N ALA A 44 -8.88 -1.14 -3.56
CA ALA A 44 -7.67 -0.42 -3.97
C ALA A 44 -6.57 -0.67 -2.92
N ALA A 45 -5.61 -1.52 -3.23
CA ALA A 45 -4.66 -2.05 -2.25
C ALA A 45 -3.25 -1.53 -2.51
N PHE A 46 -2.72 -0.73 -1.59
CA PHE A 46 -1.38 -0.15 -1.70
C PHE A 46 -0.39 -0.87 -0.77
N ALA A 47 0.51 -1.67 -1.33
CA ALA A 47 1.63 -2.25 -0.59
C ALA A 47 2.74 -1.21 -0.43
N LEU A 48 2.91 -0.68 0.78
CA LEU A 48 3.92 0.33 1.10
C LEU A 48 5.13 -0.32 1.77
N ALA A 49 6.32 -0.07 1.23
CA ALA A 49 7.57 -0.29 1.95
C ALA A 49 7.91 0.90 2.84
N TYR A 50 8.41 0.58 4.03
CA TYR A 50 8.88 1.56 5.03
C TYR A 50 10.29 1.25 5.58
N PHE A 51 10.83 0.06 5.31
CA PHE A 51 12.25 -0.33 5.51
C PHE A 51 12.57 -1.58 4.67
N LYS A 52 13.86 -1.92 4.49
CA LYS A 52 14.38 -3.03 3.66
C LYS A 52 13.82 -3.05 2.25
N ALA A 53 13.79 -1.90 1.60
CA ALA A 53 13.45 -1.75 0.19
C ALA A 53 14.39 -0.73 -0.47
N PRO A 54 14.57 -0.76 -1.80
CA PRO A 54 15.44 0.18 -2.50
C PRO A 54 15.14 1.64 -2.13
N GLY A 55 16.17 2.36 -1.68
CA GLY A 55 16.06 3.77 -1.27
C GLY A 55 15.52 4.00 0.15
N LEU A 56 15.28 2.95 0.94
CA LEU A 56 14.87 3.03 2.35
C LEU A 56 15.95 2.45 3.28
N SER A 57 15.81 2.74 4.57
CA SER A 57 16.64 2.17 5.65
C SER A 57 16.58 0.63 5.67
N ASP A 58 17.69 -0.02 6.01
CA ASP A 58 17.75 -1.47 6.26
C ASP A 58 17.12 -1.88 7.61
N TYR A 59 16.87 -0.91 8.49
CA TYR A 59 16.36 -1.09 9.84
C TYR A 59 15.00 -0.44 10.02
N ILE A 60 14.14 -1.07 10.84
CA ILE A 60 12.79 -0.58 11.17
C ILE A 60 12.81 0.59 12.18
N SER A 61 13.89 0.71 12.95
CA SER A 61 14.01 1.67 14.05
C SER A 61 13.88 3.11 13.57
N ASN A 62 13.24 3.95 14.40
CA ASN A 62 13.04 5.38 14.14
C ASN A 62 12.29 5.68 12.82
N THR A 63 11.41 4.80 12.38
CA THR A 63 10.55 5.08 11.21
C THR A 63 9.59 6.24 11.55
N PRO A 64 9.65 7.38 10.84
CA PRO A 64 8.81 8.54 11.11
C PRO A 64 7.35 8.27 10.74
N LEU A 65 6.41 8.62 11.63
CA LEU A 65 4.99 8.34 11.42
C LEU A 65 4.39 9.15 10.25
N GLU A 66 4.96 10.32 9.98
CA GLU A 66 4.60 11.22 8.88
C GLU A 66 4.85 10.57 7.50
N TYR A 67 5.67 9.51 7.43
CA TYR A 67 5.79 8.70 6.22
C TYR A 67 4.48 7.95 5.91
N PHE A 68 3.84 7.38 6.93
CA PHE A 68 2.56 6.67 6.77
C PHE A 68 1.39 7.63 6.55
N GLU A 69 1.39 8.79 7.23
CA GLU A 69 0.41 9.84 6.98
C GLU A 69 0.44 10.31 5.52
N ARG A 70 1.64 10.60 4.99
CA ARG A 70 1.80 10.95 3.57
C ARG A 70 1.34 9.84 2.63
N ALA A 71 1.56 8.57 3.01
CA ALA A 71 1.09 7.44 2.22
C ALA A 71 -0.44 7.34 2.19
N LEU A 72 -1.10 7.53 3.34
CA LEU A 72 -2.55 7.56 3.46
C LEU A 72 -3.16 8.73 2.68
N ALA A 73 -2.59 9.93 2.82
CA ALA A 73 -3.03 11.11 2.09
C ALA A 73 -2.88 10.93 0.58
N TRP A 74 -1.75 10.37 0.12
CA TRP A 74 -1.52 10.04 -1.27
C TRP A 74 -2.52 9.01 -1.79
N LEU A 75 -2.76 7.93 -1.03
CA LEU A 75 -3.70 6.87 -1.41
C LEU A 75 -5.12 7.43 -1.56
N ARG A 76 -5.61 8.17 -0.56
CA ARG A 76 -6.94 8.79 -0.60
C ARG A 76 -7.11 9.70 -1.81
N LYS A 77 -6.12 10.54 -2.11
CA LYS A 77 -6.13 11.41 -3.30
C LYS A 77 -6.08 10.62 -4.61
N ARG A 78 -5.42 9.47 -4.64
CA ARG A 78 -5.18 8.70 -5.87
C ARG A 78 -6.38 7.86 -6.29
N VAL A 79 -7.13 7.32 -5.33
CA VAL A 79 -8.18 6.33 -5.59
C VAL A 79 -9.58 6.77 -5.17
N GLU A 80 -9.69 7.91 -4.48
CA GLU A 80 -10.97 8.52 -4.07
C GLU A 80 -11.95 7.48 -3.48
N PRO A 81 -11.53 6.77 -2.41
CA PRO A 81 -12.26 5.63 -1.86
C PRO A 81 -13.57 6.02 -1.15
#